data_AF-A0A822Z8U2-F1
#
_entry.id   AF-A0A822Z8U2-F1
#
_cell.length_a   1.000
_cell.length_b   1.000
_cell.length_c   1.000
_cell.angle_alpha   90.00
_cell.angle_beta   90.00
_cell.angle_gamma   90.00
#
_symmetry.space_group_name_H-M   'P 1'
#
loop_
_entity.id
_entity.type
_entity.pdbx_description
1 polymer ?
#
loop_
_entity_poly.entity_id
_entity_poly.type
_entity_poly.pdbx_seq_one_letter_code
_entity_poly.pdbx_strand_id
1 'polypeptide(L)' 'MKQNRLFDILDDEVMHGGNRMQLQGVADLTEQCLRLSGEERPTMREVSMDLDYL' A
#
# COMPACT_ATOMS: atom_id res chain seq x y z
N MET A 1 3.60 -8.20 -2.44
CA MET A 1 4.94 -7.88 -3.00
C MET A 1 5.79 -9.14 -3.10
N LYS A 2 6.43 -9.45 -4.23
CA LYS A 2 7.36 -10.60 -4.25
C LYS A 2 8.61 -10.26 -3.43
N GLN A 3 9.00 -11.14 -2.51
CA GLN A 3 10.29 -11.13 -1.82
C GLN A 3 10.56 -9.96 -0.83
N ASN A 4 9.52 -9.29 -0.29
CA ASN A 4 9.68 -8.18 0.69
C ASN A 4 10.58 -7.02 0.21
N ARG A 5 10.60 -6.76 -1.09
CA ARG A 5 11.46 -5.75 -1.72
C ARG A 5 10.81 -4.39 -1.90
N LEU A 6 9.85 -4.03 -1.04
CA LEU A 6 9.14 -2.75 -1.12
C LEU A 6 10.13 -1.57 -1.14
N PHE A 7 11.06 -1.55 -0.19
CA PHE A 7 12.03 -0.46 -0.04
C PHE A 7 13.11 -0.44 -1.12
N ASP A 8 13.21 -1.49 -1.95
CA ASP A 8 14.16 -1.52 -3.08
C ASP A 8 13.58 -0.86 -4.33
N ILE A 9 12.26 -0.63 -4.37
CA ILE A 9 11.55 -0.10 -5.55
C ILE A 9 10.89 1.26 -5.31
N LEU A 10 10.80 1.71 -4.06
CA LEU A 10 10.23 3.01 -3.73
C LEU A 10 11.16 4.12 -4.21
N ASP A 11 10.56 5.18 -4.73
CA ASP A 11 11.28 6.41 -5.07
C ASP A 11 11.93 7.00 -3.80
N ASP A 12 13.13 7.57 -3.96
CA ASP A 12 13.89 8.14 -2.86
C ASP A 12 13.10 9.24 -2.15
N GLU A 13 12.37 10.11 -2.87
CA GLU A 13 11.56 11.16 -2.23
C GLU A 13 10.46 10.57 -1.35
N VAL A 14 9.86 9.47 -1.78
CA VAL A 14 8.83 8.74 -1.02
C VAL A 14 9.43 8.09 0.22
N MET A 15 10.62 7.49 0.11
CA MET A 15 11.33 6.91 1.26
C MET A 15 11.74 7.94 2.31
N HIS A 16 12.08 9.16 1.90
CA HIS A 16 12.44 10.24 2.83
C HIS A 16 11.21 10.95 3.40
N GLY A 17 10.08 10.97 2.68
CA GLY A 17 8.84 11.63 3.11
C GLY A 17 7.95 10.80 4.04
N GLY A 18 7.97 9.47 3.92
CA GLY A 18 7.12 8.56 4.68
C GLY A 18 7.89 7.72 5.71
N ASN A 19 7.26 7.39 6.83
CA ASN A 19 7.84 6.42 7.77
C ASN A 19 7.61 4.97 7.29
N ARG A 20 8.48 4.04 7.70
CA ARG A 20 8.43 2.64 7.22
C ARG A 20 7.10 1.93 7.47
N MET A 21 6.41 2.25 8.58
CA MET A 21 5.13 1.63 8.92
C MET A 21 4.02 2.12 7.98
N GLN A 22 3.97 3.43 7.73
CA GLN A 22 3.04 4.03 6.77
C GLN A 22 3.30 3.52 5.35
N LEU A 23 4.57 3.49 4.92
CA LEU A 23 4.94 2.98 3.60
C LEU A 23 4.53 1.52 3.41
N GLN A 24 4.72 0.69 4.45
CA GLN A 24 4.27 -0.71 4.41
C GLN A 24 2.75 -0.81 4.36
N GLY A 25 2.02 -0.02 5.16
CA GLY A 25 0.56 -0.02 5.16
C GLY A 25 -0.04 0.39 3.80
N VAL A 26 0.49 1.45 3.18
CA VAL A 26 0.07 1.87 1.83
C VAL A 26 0.39 0.79 0.80
N ALA A 27 1.54 0.11 0.91
CA ALA A 27 1.92 -0.96 0.01
C ALA A 27 0.98 -2.18 0.13
N ASP A 28 0.62 -2.57 1.35
CA ASP A 28 -0.31 -3.67 1.61
C ASP A 28 -1.71 -3.35 1.08
N LEU A 29 -2.20 -2.12 1.30
CA LEU A 29 -3.46 -1.64 0.74
C LEU A 29 -3.43 -1.61 -0.79
N THR A 30 -2.31 -1.19 -1.38
CA THR A 30 -2.11 -1.19 -2.84
C THR A 30 -2.14 -2.60 -3.41
N GLU A 31 -1.54 -3.58 -2.72
CA GLU A 31 -1.60 -5.00 -3.12
C GLU A 31 -3.04 -5.54 -3.14
N GLN A 32 -3.88 -5.12 -2.20
CA GLN A 32 -5.30 -5.46 -2.19
C GLN A 32 -6.07 -4.80 -3.35
N CYS A 33 -5.84 -3.51 -3.61
CA CYS A 33 -6.45 -2.76 -4.70
C CYS A 33 -6.10 -3.32 -6.09
N LEU A 34 -4.91 -3.92 -6.24
CA LEU A 34 -4.42 -4.44 -7.51
C LEU A 34 -4.70 -5.94 -7.73
N ARG A 35 -5.53 -6.58 -6.88
CA ARG A 35 -5.92 -7.98 -7.09
C ARG A 35 -6.56 -8.19 -8.46
N LEU A 36 -6.27 -9.34 -9.07
CA LEU A 36 -6.74 -9.66 -10.43
C LEU A 36 -8.26 -9.74 -10.48
N SER A 37 -8.88 -10.40 -9.50
CA SER A 37 -10.33 -10.46 -9.36
C SER A 37 -10.85 -9.15 -8.75
N GLY A 38 -11.82 -8.52 -9.42
CA GLY A 38 -12.46 -7.30 -8.90
C GLY A 38 -13.25 -7.53 -7.61
N GLU A 39 -13.76 -8.74 -7.40
CA GLU A 39 -14.51 -9.10 -6.19
C GLU A 39 -13.61 -9.19 -4.94
N GLU A 40 -12.30 -9.35 -5.12
CA GLU A 40 -11.35 -9.40 -4.01
C GLU A 40 -10.76 -8.01 -3.69
N ARG A 41 -11.08 -6.99 -4.49
CA ARG A 41 -10.59 -5.62 -4.26
C ARG A 41 -11.45 -4.96 -3.19
N PRO A 42 -10.85 -4.13 -2.32
CA PRO A 42 -11.61 -3.33 -1.38
C PRO A 42 -12.47 -2.29 -2.12
N THR A 43 -13.57 -1.91 -1.50
CA THR A 43 -14.36 -0.75 -1.93
C THR A 43 -13.59 0.53 -1.65
N MET A 44 -13.88 1.60 -2.39
CA MET A 44 -13.25 2.92 -2.10
C MET A 44 -13.55 3.44 -0.69
N ARG A 45 -14.66 3.01 -0.08
CA ARG A 45 -14.95 3.34 1.32
C ARG A 45 -13.95 2.68 2.27
N GLU A 46 -13.68 1.39 2.08
CA GLU A 46 -12.69 0.66 2.87
C GLU A 46 -11.27 1.23 2.65
N VAL A 47 -10.90 1.52 1.39
CA VAL A 47 -9.63 2.18 1.07
C VAL A 47 -9.48 3.52 1.80
N SER A 48 -10.53 4.35 1.82
CA SER A 48 -10.51 5.62 2.54
C SER A 48 -10.33 5.43 4.03
N MET A 49 -11.04 4.47 4.62
CA MET A 49 -10.94 4.18 6.06
C MET A 49 -9.54 3.69 6.41
N ASP A 50 -8.99 2.75 5.64
CA ASP A 50 -7.65 2.21 5.88
C ASP A 50 -6.59 3.31 5.81
N LEU A 51 -6.68 4.22 4.83
CA LEU A 51 -5.78 5.38 4.73
C LEU A 51 -5.88 6.32 5.93
N ASP A 52 -7.09 6.55 6.47
CA ASP A 52 -7.28 7.38 7.67
C ASP A 52 -6.68 6.75 8.95
N TYR A 53 -6.46 5.43 8.96
CA TYR A 53 -5.87 4.69 10.08
C TYR A 53 -4.33 4.52 9.99
N LEU A 54 -3.70 4.91 8.88
CA LEU A 54 -2.24 4.89 8.67
C LEU A 54 -1.53 6.16 9.19
#